data_AF-R9JPM9-F1
#
_entry.id   AF-R9JPM9-F1
#
_cell.length_a   1.000
_cell.length_b   1.000
_cell.length_c   1.000
_cell.angle_alpha   90.00
_cell.angle_beta   90.00
_cell.angle_gamma   90.00
#
_symmetry.space_group_name_H-M   'P 1'
#
loop_
_entity.id
_entity.type
_entity.pdbx_description
1 polymer ?
#
loop_
_entity_poly.entity_id
_entity_poly.type
_entity_poly.pdbx_seq_one_letter_code
_entity_poly.pdbx_strand_id
1 'polypeptide(L)'
;MRDYGIPCRLVRLKGLHTPRLLIFFSGWLHARKGFIKIDEWGCMQSGFIKRKQEDFEYYSAKLMENMEEALAPSRVELRKLLMEYTSLKQKGAPSRAAQNKGAKSIREIRAAESGKREDKQRESRRRELFGEIVRVQKELDTKEVIMEEELLAAAARLRALLSCYCHGVLYHWGRREWDAKAVPEVSIDNRAYQLYRDWHKEDNDYVKEVIRYGGKTE
;
A
#
# COMPACT_ATOMS: atom_id res chain seq x y z
N MET A 1 3.61 -0.94 -26.04
CA MET A 1 3.91 -1.05 -24.59
C MET A 1 4.23 0.36 -24.10
N ARG A 2 3.33 0.97 -23.32
CA ARG A 2 3.64 2.26 -22.69
C ARG A 2 4.37 1.93 -21.40
N ASP A 3 5.64 2.32 -21.33
CA ASP A 3 6.36 2.39 -20.06
C ASP A 3 5.64 3.40 -19.17
N TYR A 4 4.82 2.91 -18.24
CA TYR A 4 4.39 3.67 -17.07
C TYR A 4 5.52 3.65 -16.05
N GLY A 5 6.73 4.04 -16.47
CA GLY A 5 7.78 4.42 -15.55
C GLY A 5 7.25 5.60 -14.76
N ILE A 6 6.77 5.31 -13.56
CA ILE A 6 6.07 6.23 -12.66
C ILE A 6 6.89 7.53 -12.57
N PRO A 7 6.46 8.66 -13.17
CA PRO A 7 7.10 9.93 -12.94
C PRO A 7 6.42 10.55 -11.73
N CYS A 8 6.36 9.84 -10.60
CA CYS A 8 6.16 10.52 -9.34
C CYS A 8 7.41 11.36 -9.17
N ARG A 9 7.30 12.68 -9.37
CA ARG A 9 8.36 13.61 -8.98
C ARG A 9 8.67 13.30 -7.52
N LEU A 10 9.78 12.58 -7.30
CA LEU A 10 10.19 12.10 -5.98
C LEU A 10 10.17 13.29 -5.03
N VAL A 11 9.15 13.36 -4.17
CA VAL A 11 9.17 14.28 -3.04
C VAL A 11 10.40 13.85 -2.25
N ARG A 12 11.43 14.68 -2.18
CA ARG A 12 12.67 14.30 -1.48
C ARG A 12 12.57 14.82 -0.05
N LEU A 13 12.78 13.93 0.91
CA LEU A 13 12.93 14.34 2.30
C LEU A 13 14.16 15.26 2.42
N LYS A 14 13.93 16.50 2.83
CA LYS A 14 14.95 17.55 2.81
C LYS A 14 16.07 17.24 3.79
N GLY A 15 17.32 17.36 3.33
CA GLY A 15 18.51 17.27 4.18
C GLY A 15 18.99 15.84 4.47
N LEU A 16 18.39 14.80 3.87
CA LEU A 16 18.91 13.42 3.96
C LEU A 16 20.31 13.26 3.37
N HIS A 17 20.68 14.10 2.40
CA HIS A 17 21.99 14.07 1.74
C HIS A 17 23.05 14.93 2.44
N THR A 18 22.74 15.51 3.60
CA THR A 18 23.72 16.29 4.35
C THR A 18 24.87 15.37 4.78
N PRO A 19 26.13 15.73 4.51
CA PRO A 19 27.28 14.93 4.96
C PRO A 19 27.23 14.60 6.45
N ARG A 20 27.48 13.34 6.81
CA ARG A 20 27.37 12.83 8.18
C ARG A 20 28.22 13.63 9.18
N LEU A 21 29.41 14.07 8.78
CA LEU A 21 30.27 14.91 9.62
C LEU A 21 29.57 16.20 10.07
N LEU A 22 28.87 16.88 9.16
CA LEU A 22 28.14 18.12 9.49
C LEU A 22 26.97 17.84 10.44
N ILE A 23 26.28 16.72 10.26
CA ILE A 23 25.18 16.29 11.13
C ILE A 23 25.70 15.96 12.54
N PHE A 24 26.82 15.26 12.63
CA PHE A 24 27.51 15.00 13.89
C PHE A 24 27.91 16.30 14.62
N PHE A 25 28.60 17.21 13.93
CA PHE A 25 28.99 18.50 14.50
C PHE A 25 27.77 19.33 14.93
N SER A 26 26.67 19.27 14.19
CA SER A 26 25.41 19.93 14.57
C SER A 26 24.89 19.40 15.91
N GLY A 27 24.88 18.07 16.09
CA GLY A 27 24.52 17.44 17.37
C GLY A 27 25.42 17.88 18.52
N TRP A 28 26.74 17.85 18.30
CA TRP A 28 27.72 18.29 19.29
C TRP A 28 27.52 19.77 19.70
N LEU A 29 27.31 20.66 18.72
CA LEU A 29 27.06 22.08 18.97
C LEU A 29 25.74 22.33 19.71
N HIS A 30 24.68 21.61 19.35
CA HIS A 30 23.38 21.73 20.02
C HIS A 30 23.43 21.24 21.47
N ALA A 31 24.18 20.18 21.73
CA ALA A 31 24.44 19.70 23.09
C ALA A 31 25.21 20.74 23.90
N ARG A 32 26.27 21.33 23.32
CA ARG A 32 27.05 22.40 23.95
C ARG A 32 26.22 23.63 24.31
N LYS A 33 25.22 23.96 23.50
CA LYS A 33 24.31 25.08 23.72
C LYS A 33 23.15 24.76 24.68
N GLY A 34 23.04 23.52 25.16
CA GLY A 34 21.96 23.10 26.07
C GLY A 34 20.60 22.94 25.39
N PHE A 35 20.55 22.70 24.07
CA PHE A 35 19.30 22.54 23.31
C PHE A 35 18.75 21.11 23.26
N ILE A 36 19.41 20.17 23.94
CA ILE A 36 19.01 18.76 23.97
C ILE A 36 18.37 18.46 25.32
N LYS A 37 17.21 17.79 25.28
CA LYS A 37 16.56 17.18 26.45
C LYS A 37 16.56 15.67 26.28
N ILE A 38 16.55 14.93 27.38
CA ILE A 38 16.33 13.48 27.38
C ILE A 38 14.95 13.26 28.00
N ASP A 39 14.11 12.46 27.36
CA ASP A 39 12.82 12.09 27.92
C ASP A 39 12.93 10.94 28.95
N GLU A 40 11.81 10.58 29.57
CA GLU A 40 11.73 9.53 30.60
C GLU A 40 12.19 8.15 30.11
N TRP A 41 12.21 7.95 28.80
CA TRP A 41 12.56 6.69 28.13
C TRP A 41 14.02 6.66 27.69
N GLY A 42 14.77 7.74 27.93
CA GLY A 42 16.17 7.88 27.53
C GLY A 42 16.36 8.38 26.10
N CYS A 43 15.29 8.75 25.39
CA CYS A 43 15.33 9.23 24.02
C CYS A 43 15.70 10.73 23.97
N MET A 44 16.54 11.12 23.01
CA MET A 44 16.91 12.52 22.83
C MET A 44 15.81 13.32 22.15
N GLN A 45 15.52 14.49 22.70
CA GLN A 45 14.56 15.44 22.18
C GLN A 45 15.27 16.75 21.86
N SER A 46 15.04 17.30 20.67
CA SER A 46 15.52 18.62 20.27
C SER A 46 14.67 19.18 19.14
N GLY A 47 14.73 20.50 18.92
CA GLY A 47 14.04 21.13 17.79
C GLY A 47 14.48 20.60 16.42
N PHE A 48 15.74 20.15 16.31
CA PHE A 48 16.25 19.52 15.09
C PHE A 48 15.57 18.17 14.82
N ILE A 49 15.52 17.31 15.84
CA ILE A 49 14.87 16.00 15.78
C ILE A 49 13.40 16.15 15.42
N LYS A 50 12.68 17.01 16.17
CA LYS A 50 11.25 17.24 15.97
C LYS A 50 10.95 17.69 14.54
N ARG A 51 11.69 18.68 14.04
CA ARG A 51 11.54 19.17 12.66
C ARG A 51 11.79 18.08 11.62
N LYS A 52 12.72 17.16 11.87
CA LYS A 52 13.01 16.07 10.94
C LYS A 52 11.95 14.97 10.95
N GLN A 53 11.32 14.73 12.10
CA GLN A 53 10.14 13.86 12.19
C GLN A 53 8.94 14.48 11.47
N GLU A 54 8.68 15.78 11.67
CA GLU A 54 7.63 16.53 10.95
C GLU A 54 7.88 16.53 9.42
N ASP A 55 9.12 16.76 8.98
CA ASP A 55 9.51 16.67 7.56
C ASP A 55 9.17 15.27 6.99
N PHE A 56 9.33 14.21 7.79
CA PHE A 56 9.06 12.83 7.39
C PHE A 56 7.58 12.47 7.36
N GLU A 57 6.80 12.97 8.32
CA GLU A 57 5.34 12.85 8.30
C GLU A 57 4.77 13.54 7.06
N TYR A 58 5.24 14.75 6.76
CA TYR A 58 4.83 15.47 5.55
C TYR A 58 5.21 14.72 4.27
N TYR A 59 6.44 14.19 4.21
CA TYR A 59 6.89 13.35 3.09
C TYR A 59 5.99 12.12 2.92
N SER A 60 5.67 11.44 4.01
CA SER A 60 4.84 10.23 3.99
C SER A 60 3.43 10.55 3.50
N ALA A 61 2.81 11.63 4.01
CA ALA A 61 1.50 12.08 3.56
C ALA A 61 1.47 12.37 2.06
N LYS A 62 2.50 13.05 1.55
CA LYS A 62 2.58 13.39 0.13
C LYS A 62 2.85 12.18 -0.76
N LEU A 63 3.58 11.19 -0.24
CA LEU A 63 3.76 9.91 -0.93
C LEU A 63 2.43 9.14 -1.01
N MET A 64 1.64 9.11 0.07
CA MET A 64 0.31 8.47 0.05
C MET A 64 -0.62 9.15 -0.95
N GLU A 65 -0.64 10.49 -0.99
CA GLU A 65 -1.43 11.27 -1.95
C GLU A 65 -1.05 10.92 -3.40
N ASN A 66 0.25 10.93 -3.72
CA ASN A 66 0.74 10.57 -5.04
C ASN A 66 0.41 9.11 -5.41
N MET A 67 0.50 8.19 -4.44
CA MET A 67 0.12 6.79 -4.66
C MET A 67 -1.38 6.68 -4.95
N GLU A 68 -2.23 7.37 -4.19
CA GLU A 68 -3.68 7.34 -4.41
C GLU A 68 -4.02 7.82 -5.82
N GLU A 69 -3.44 8.95 -6.25
CA GLU A 69 -3.62 9.46 -7.61
C GLU A 69 -3.16 8.44 -8.68
N ALA A 70 -2.04 7.77 -8.45
CA ALA A 70 -1.47 6.80 -9.38
C ALA A 70 -2.29 5.50 -9.47
N LEU A 71 -2.89 5.05 -8.37
CA LEU A 71 -3.62 3.78 -8.29
C LEU A 71 -5.13 3.94 -8.51
N ALA A 72 -5.68 5.15 -8.37
CA ALA A 72 -7.12 5.40 -8.54
C ALA A 72 -7.70 4.82 -9.85
N PRO A 73 -7.05 4.92 -11.02
CA PRO A 73 -7.57 4.33 -12.26
C PRO A 73 -7.71 2.80 -12.17
N SER A 74 -6.67 2.11 -11.67
CA SER A 74 -6.66 0.66 -11.51
C SER A 74 -7.68 0.20 -10.47
N ARG A 75 -7.88 0.95 -9.38
CA ARG A 75 -8.93 0.67 -8.38
C ARG A 75 -10.32 0.81 -8.98
N VAL A 76 -10.57 1.84 -9.79
CA VAL A 76 -11.86 2.03 -10.49
C VAL A 76 -12.10 0.90 -11.49
N GLU A 77 -11.08 0.49 -12.24
CA GLU A 77 -11.15 -0.65 -13.15
C GLU A 77 -11.49 -1.94 -12.39
N LEU A 78 -10.79 -2.21 -11.29
CA LEU A 78 -11.04 -3.39 -10.45
C LEU A 78 -12.49 -3.42 -9.93
N ARG A 79 -13.01 -2.29 -9.41
CA ARG A 79 -14.40 -2.21 -8.95
C ARG A 79 -15.39 -2.51 -10.09
N LYS A 80 -15.15 -2.00 -11.30
CA LYS A 80 -15.99 -2.30 -12.47
C LYS A 80 -15.98 -3.79 -12.83
N LEU A 81 -14.79 -4.41 -12.87
CA LEU A 81 -14.66 -5.83 -13.15
C LEU A 81 -15.38 -6.70 -12.10
N LEU A 82 -15.28 -6.33 -10.82
CA LEU A 82 -16.00 -7.00 -9.73
C LEU A 82 -17.52 -6.88 -9.87
N MET A 83 -18.04 -5.70 -10.24
CA MET A 83 -19.47 -5.50 -10.50
C MET A 83 -19.96 -6.35 -11.69
N GLU A 84 -19.18 -6.42 -12.78
CA GLU A 84 -19.53 -7.27 -13.93
C GLU A 84 -19.52 -8.75 -13.52
N TYR A 85 -18.48 -9.20 -12.81
CA TYR A 85 -18.32 -10.56 -12.33
C TYR A 85 -19.48 -11.01 -11.41
N THR A 86 -19.87 -10.16 -10.46
CA THR A 86 -21.02 -10.43 -9.56
C THR A 86 -22.36 -10.45 -10.29
N SER A 87 -22.56 -9.54 -11.25
CA SER A 87 -23.79 -9.49 -12.04
C SER A 87 -23.98 -10.77 -12.89
N LEU A 88 -22.90 -11.33 -13.42
CA LEU A 88 -22.91 -12.60 -14.16
C LEU A 88 -23.23 -13.79 -13.23
N LYS A 89 -22.74 -13.76 -11.99
CA LYS A 89 -23.08 -14.77 -10.97
C LYS A 89 -24.56 -14.75 -10.62
N GLN A 90 -25.17 -13.57 -10.49
CA GLN A 90 -26.60 -13.43 -10.18
C GLN A 90 -27.50 -13.83 -11.37
N LYS A 91 -27.14 -13.45 -12.60
CA LYS A 91 -27.88 -13.84 -13.82
C LYS A 91 -27.82 -15.34 -14.14
N GLY A 92 -26.86 -16.06 -13.57
CA GLY A 92 -26.69 -17.51 -13.70
C GLY A 92 -27.47 -18.35 -12.68
N ALA A 93 -28.16 -17.74 -11.71
CA ALA A 93 -29.00 -18.49 -10.77
C ALA A 93 -30.13 -19.16 -11.56
N PRO A 94 -30.22 -20.50 -11.60
CA PRO A 94 -31.22 -21.17 -12.39
C PRO A 94 -32.60 -20.80 -11.86
N SER A 95 -33.45 -20.27 -12.73
CA SER A 95 -34.88 -20.30 -12.50
C SER A 95 -35.26 -21.77 -12.31
N ARG A 96 -35.46 -22.16 -11.04
CA ARG A 96 -35.90 -23.51 -10.63
C ARG A 96 -37.25 -23.91 -11.25
N ALA A 97 -37.89 -23.03 -12.02
CA ALA A 97 -39.19 -23.25 -12.64
C ALA A 97 -39.17 -24.14 -13.89
N ALA A 98 -38.01 -24.47 -14.48
CA ALA A 98 -37.95 -25.13 -15.80
C ALA A 98 -37.62 -26.64 -15.80
N GLN A 99 -37.49 -27.30 -14.64
CA GLN A 99 -37.05 -28.71 -14.59
C GLN A 99 -38.16 -29.78 -14.53
N ASN A 100 -39.43 -29.40 -14.54
CA ASN A 100 -40.53 -30.37 -14.57
C ASN A 100 -41.38 -30.20 -15.83
N LYS A 101 -41.11 -31.04 -16.84
CA LYS A 101 -42.12 -31.84 -17.58
C LYS A 101 -41.45 -32.64 -18.68
N GLY A 102 -41.64 -33.96 -18.65
CA GLY A 102 -41.24 -34.86 -19.71
C GLY A 102 -42.16 -34.73 -20.92
N ALA A 103 -41.59 -34.35 -22.05
CA ALA A 103 -41.91 -34.79 -23.43
C ALA A 103 -41.10 -33.92 -24.41
N LYS A 104 -39.90 -34.34 -24.81
CA LYS A 104 -38.99 -33.51 -25.62
C LYS A 104 -39.51 -33.29 -27.05
N SER A 105 -40.10 -32.12 -27.29
CA SER A 105 -40.31 -31.63 -28.65
C SER A 105 -38.98 -31.18 -29.30
N ILE A 106 -38.86 -31.20 -30.64
CA ILE A 106 -37.66 -30.70 -31.36
C ILE A 106 -37.33 -29.25 -30.96
N ARG A 107 -38.36 -28.44 -30.61
CA ARG A 107 -38.19 -27.07 -30.13
C ARG A 107 -37.55 -27.01 -28.74
N GLU A 108 -37.88 -27.92 -27.84
CA GLU A 108 -37.25 -28.03 -26.51
C GLU A 108 -35.80 -28.50 -26.60
N ILE A 109 -35.47 -29.38 -27.55
CA ILE A 109 -34.08 -29.80 -27.80
C ILE A 109 -33.24 -28.61 -28.27
N ARG A 110 -33.74 -27.82 -29.23
CA ARG A 110 -33.05 -26.60 -29.70
C ARG A 110 -32.91 -25.54 -28.62
N ALA A 111 -33.94 -25.35 -27.79
CA ALA A 111 -33.90 -24.41 -26.65
C ALA A 111 -32.92 -24.85 -25.56
N ALA A 112 -32.81 -26.17 -25.30
CA ALA A 112 -31.82 -26.71 -24.38
C ALA A 112 -30.39 -26.58 -24.93
N GLU A 113 -30.19 -26.74 -26.24
CA GLU A 113 -28.89 -26.54 -26.89
C GLU A 113 -28.47 -25.07 -26.93
N SER A 114 -29.40 -24.13 -27.16
CA SER A 114 -29.13 -22.69 -27.08
C SER A 114 -28.77 -22.28 -25.65
N GLY A 115 -29.52 -22.76 -24.65
CA GLY A 115 -29.22 -22.52 -23.23
C GLY A 115 -27.84 -23.04 -22.83
N LYS A 116 -27.45 -24.24 -23.25
CA LYS A 116 -26.10 -24.78 -23.01
C LYS A 116 -24.99 -23.94 -23.66
N ARG A 117 -25.24 -23.33 -24.83
CA ARG A 117 -24.27 -22.44 -25.49
C ARG A 117 -24.14 -21.11 -24.74
N GLU A 118 -25.26 -20.56 -24.28
CA GLU A 118 -25.29 -19.34 -23.46
C GLU A 118 -24.60 -19.55 -22.10
N ASP A 119 -24.80 -20.71 -21.47
CA ASP A 119 -24.10 -21.08 -20.23
C ASP A 119 -22.58 -21.16 -20.45
N LYS A 120 -22.14 -21.85 -21.51
CA LYS A 120 -20.71 -21.93 -21.86
C LYS A 120 -20.09 -20.56 -22.14
N GLN A 121 -20.79 -19.68 -22.85
CA GLN A 121 -20.32 -18.32 -23.12
C GLN A 121 -20.24 -17.51 -21.83
N ARG A 122 -21.22 -17.62 -20.93
CA ARG A 122 -21.20 -16.97 -19.62
C ARG A 122 -20.05 -17.46 -18.75
N GLU A 123 -19.78 -18.76 -18.74
CA GLU A 123 -18.65 -19.32 -17.99
C GLU A 123 -17.29 -18.90 -18.57
N SER A 124 -17.15 -18.87 -19.89
CA SER A 124 -15.94 -18.34 -20.56
C SER A 124 -15.70 -16.88 -20.17
N ARG A 125 -16.73 -16.05 -20.28
CA ARG A 125 -16.66 -14.64 -19.90
C ARG A 125 -16.34 -14.45 -18.41
N ARG A 126 -16.90 -15.29 -17.54
CA ARG A 126 -16.61 -15.28 -16.10
C ARG A 126 -15.14 -15.59 -15.82
N ARG A 127 -14.56 -16.58 -16.51
CA ARG A 127 -13.14 -16.92 -16.40
C ARG A 127 -12.22 -15.80 -16.90
N GLU A 128 -12.57 -15.18 -18.02
CA GLU A 128 -11.85 -14.01 -18.54
C GLU A 128 -11.82 -12.87 -17.52
N LEU A 129 -13.00 -12.49 -16.99
CA LEU A 129 -13.11 -11.44 -15.98
C LEU A 129 -12.35 -11.77 -14.69
N PHE A 130 -12.39 -13.03 -14.25
CA PHE A 130 -11.62 -13.46 -13.08
C PHE A 130 -10.10 -13.32 -13.31
N GLY A 131 -9.62 -13.71 -14.51
CA GLY A 131 -8.22 -13.51 -14.90
C GLY A 131 -7.82 -12.05 -14.90
N GLU A 132 -8.68 -11.15 -15.39
CA GLU A 132 -8.46 -9.71 -15.37
C GLU A 132 -8.45 -9.14 -13.95
N ILE A 133 -9.38 -9.55 -13.09
CA ILE A 133 -9.42 -9.17 -11.66
C ILE A 133 -8.11 -9.54 -10.98
N VAL A 134 -7.64 -10.78 -11.15
CA VAL A 134 -6.38 -11.24 -10.56
C VAL A 134 -5.19 -10.44 -11.10
N ARG A 135 -5.18 -10.11 -12.40
CA ARG A 135 -4.12 -9.31 -13.02
C ARG A 135 -4.06 -7.92 -12.41
N VAL A 136 -5.19 -7.21 -12.37
CA VAL A 136 -5.27 -5.84 -11.83
C VAL A 136 -4.94 -5.82 -10.34
N GLN A 137 -5.42 -6.80 -9.56
CA GLN A 137 -5.08 -6.90 -8.14
C GLN A 137 -3.57 -7.08 -7.92
N LYS A 138 -2.93 -7.98 -8.67
CA LYS A 138 -1.47 -8.18 -8.56
C LYS A 138 -0.70 -6.91 -8.90
N GLU A 139 -1.15 -6.14 -9.89
CA GLU A 139 -0.54 -4.87 -10.26
C GLU A 139 -0.66 -3.83 -9.13
N LEU A 140 -1.84 -3.74 -8.50
CA LEU A 140 -2.06 -2.89 -7.32
C LEU A 140 -1.15 -3.31 -6.16
N ASP A 141 -1.16 -4.59 -5.78
CA ASP A 141 -0.35 -5.12 -4.68
C ASP A 141 1.15 -4.85 -4.91
N THR A 142 1.63 -5.05 -6.15
CA THR A 142 3.04 -4.80 -6.48
C THR A 142 3.42 -3.33 -6.30
N LYS A 143 2.55 -2.41 -6.74
CA LYS A 143 2.79 -0.97 -6.58
C LYS A 143 2.74 -0.55 -5.11
N GLU A 144 1.78 -1.07 -4.34
CA GLU A 144 1.66 -0.85 -2.90
C GLU A 144 2.94 -1.29 -2.15
N VAL A 145 3.46 -2.49 -2.46
CA VAL A 145 4.70 -3.01 -1.85
C VAL A 145 5.89 -2.10 -2.18
N ILE A 146 6.04 -1.66 -3.43
CA ILE A 146 7.14 -0.77 -3.83
C ILE A 146 7.11 0.53 -3.02
N MET A 147 5.94 1.11 -2.80
CA MET A 147 5.81 2.33 -2.00
C MET A 147 6.12 2.09 -0.52
N GLU A 148 5.68 0.97 0.05
CA GLU A 148 6.03 0.60 1.42
C GLU A 148 7.55 0.46 1.58
N GLU A 149 8.22 -0.17 0.62
CA GLU A 149 9.68 -0.23 0.57
C GLU A 149 10.33 1.15 0.47
N GLU A 150 9.77 2.07 -0.32
CA GLU A 150 10.25 3.46 -0.40
C GLU A 150 10.12 4.21 0.94
N LEU A 151 8.99 4.06 1.64
CA LEU A 151 8.76 4.61 2.97
C LEU A 151 9.76 4.04 3.98
N LEU A 152 9.93 2.72 4.00
CA LEU A 152 10.89 2.04 4.89
C LEU A 152 12.32 2.52 4.61
N ALA A 153 12.70 2.65 3.34
CA ALA A 153 14.02 3.17 2.96
C ALA A 153 14.20 4.63 3.38
N ALA A 154 13.16 5.46 3.29
CA ALA A 154 13.19 6.84 3.78
C ALA A 154 13.30 6.90 5.31
N ALA A 155 12.53 6.09 6.03
CA ALA A 155 12.58 5.97 7.48
C ALA A 155 13.97 5.53 7.97
N ALA A 156 14.55 4.51 7.33
CA ALA A 156 15.90 4.03 7.64
C ALA A 156 16.98 5.10 7.40
N ARG A 157 16.88 5.84 6.29
CA ARG A 157 17.79 6.96 6.00
C ARG A 157 17.67 8.08 7.04
N LEU A 158 16.46 8.42 7.45
CA LEU A 158 16.25 9.41 8.52
C LEU A 158 16.79 8.90 9.86
N ARG A 159 16.51 7.65 10.22
CA ARG A 159 17.04 7.04 11.46
C ARG A 159 18.56 7.06 11.48
N ALA A 160 19.23 6.79 10.36
CA ALA A 160 20.69 6.88 10.25
C ALA A 160 21.20 8.32 10.44
N LEU A 161 20.50 9.31 9.89
CA LEU A 161 20.81 10.73 10.07
C LEU A 161 20.64 11.15 11.54
N LEU A 162 19.52 10.80 12.17
CA LEU A 162 19.26 11.06 13.59
C LEU A 162 20.29 10.35 14.46
N SER A 163 20.69 9.14 14.09
CA SER A 163 21.71 8.40 14.83
C SER A 163 23.05 9.14 14.83
N CYS A 164 23.46 9.65 13.67
CA CYS A 164 24.68 10.45 13.55
C CYS A 164 24.61 11.75 14.37
N TYR A 165 23.44 12.39 14.41
CA TYR A 165 23.20 13.59 15.21
C TYR A 165 23.30 13.29 16.71
N CYS A 166 22.59 12.26 17.18
CA CYS A 166 22.61 11.82 18.58
C CYS A 166 24.01 11.40 19.03
N HIS A 167 24.81 10.79 18.13
CA HIS A 167 26.21 10.46 18.45
C HIS A 167 27.04 11.72 18.74
N GLY A 168 26.85 12.80 17.96
CA GLY A 168 27.50 14.08 18.24
C GLY A 168 27.15 14.65 19.61
N VAL A 169 25.89 14.49 20.03
CA VAL A 169 25.42 14.88 21.36
C VAL A 169 26.09 14.05 22.45
N LEU A 170 26.06 12.71 22.34
CA LEU A 170 26.68 11.80 23.31
C LEU A 170 28.17 12.10 23.49
N TYR A 171 28.86 12.34 22.37
CA TYR A 171 30.28 12.68 22.37
C TYR A 171 30.58 13.97 23.13
N HIS A 172 29.70 14.98 23.02
CA HIS A 172 29.83 16.21 23.81
C HIS A 172 29.72 15.94 25.32
N TRP A 173 28.81 15.05 25.73
CA TRP A 173 28.63 14.65 27.12
C TRP A 173 29.69 13.64 27.63
N GLY A 174 30.75 13.42 26.87
CA GLY A 174 31.83 12.49 27.24
C GLY A 174 31.48 11.01 27.08
N ARG A 175 30.29 10.68 26.54
CA ARG A 175 29.88 9.31 26.24
C ARG A 175 30.39 8.94 24.84
N ARG A 176 31.47 8.15 24.81
CA ARG A 176 32.07 7.66 23.56
C ARG A 176 31.36 6.42 23.01
N GLU A 177 30.65 5.69 23.87
CA GLU A 177 29.88 4.52 23.48
C GLU A 177 28.55 4.94 22.85
N TRP A 178 28.18 4.21 21.81
CA TRP A 178 26.92 4.40 21.10
C TRP A 178 25.75 3.84 21.91
N ASP A 179 24.71 4.65 22.12
CA ASP A 179 23.46 4.22 22.76
C ASP A 179 22.29 4.31 21.77
N ALA A 180 21.79 3.14 21.36
CA ALA A 180 20.65 3.05 20.45
C ALA A 180 19.35 3.58 21.06
N LYS A 181 19.20 3.54 22.40
CA LYS A 181 18.02 4.05 23.10
C LYS A 181 17.92 5.58 23.05
N ALA A 182 19.04 6.26 22.82
CA ALA A 182 19.07 7.70 22.70
C ALA A 182 18.51 8.22 21.36
N VAL A 183 18.34 7.34 20.36
CA VAL A 183 17.85 7.71 19.03
C VAL A 183 16.32 7.58 18.98
N PRO A 184 15.61 8.65 18.63
CA PRO A 184 14.18 8.60 18.40
C PRO A 184 13.81 7.53 17.38
N GLU A 185 12.69 6.86 17.63
CA GLU A 185 12.08 5.97 16.66
C GLU A 185 11.57 6.75 15.44
N VAL A 186 11.69 6.12 14.28
CA VAL A 186 11.15 6.60 13.01
C VAL A 186 10.30 5.47 12.46
N SER A 187 8.98 5.53 12.72
CA SER A 187 8.03 4.53 12.25
C SER A 187 7.34 4.99 10.98
N ILE A 188 7.12 4.05 10.06
CA ILE A 188 6.28 4.26 8.87
C ILE A 188 4.79 4.21 9.20
N ASP A 189 4.41 3.64 10.36
CA ASP A 189 3.04 3.56 10.87
C ASP A 189 2.55 4.92 11.41
N ASN A 190 2.75 5.96 10.61
CA ASN A 190 2.22 7.28 10.87
C ASN A 190 0.76 7.38 10.41
N ARG A 191 0.11 8.45 10.83
CA ARG A 191 -1.31 8.71 10.55
C ARG A 191 -1.65 8.64 9.06
N ALA A 192 -0.78 9.14 8.18
CA ALA A 192 -1.06 9.14 6.75
C ALA A 192 -1.08 7.72 6.17
N TYR A 193 -0.11 6.88 6.54
CA TYR A 193 -0.07 5.48 6.12
C TYR A 193 -1.25 4.68 6.66
N GLN A 194 -1.62 4.88 7.93
CA GLN A 194 -2.79 4.24 8.53
C GLN A 194 -4.09 4.63 7.81
N LEU A 195 -4.31 5.93 7.56
CA LEU A 195 -5.48 6.40 6.84
C LEU A 195 -5.59 5.80 5.43
N TYR A 196 -4.45 5.70 4.72
CA TYR A 196 -4.40 5.06 3.41
C TYR A 196 -4.85 3.59 3.49
N ARG A 197 -4.28 2.82 4.43
CA ARG A 197 -4.63 1.40 4.60
C ARG A 197 -6.08 1.20 5.01
N ASP A 198 -6.59 2.04 5.90
CA ASP A 198 -7.96 1.94 6.40
C ASP A 198 -8.98 2.25 5.30
N TRP A 199 -8.71 3.24 4.44
CA TRP A 199 -9.60 3.59 3.33
C TRP A 199 -9.79 2.42 2.35
N HIS A 200 -8.73 1.66 2.08
CA HIS A 200 -8.77 0.56 1.10
C HIS A 200 -9.05 -0.81 1.69
N LYS A 201 -9.24 -0.91 3.01
CA LYS A 201 -9.37 -2.18 3.72
C LYS A 201 -10.56 -3.01 3.23
N GLU A 202 -11.75 -2.41 3.17
CA GLU A 202 -12.97 -3.13 2.80
C GLU A 202 -12.92 -3.66 1.36
N ASP A 203 -12.47 -2.83 0.43
CA ASP A 203 -12.30 -3.20 -0.98
C ASP A 203 -11.28 -4.33 -1.14
N ASN A 204 -10.14 -4.24 -0.46
CA ASN A 204 -9.09 -5.25 -0.50
C ASN A 204 -9.57 -6.58 0.10
N ASP A 205 -10.32 -6.55 1.20
CA ASP A 205 -10.88 -7.75 1.83
C ASP A 205 -11.92 -8.41 0.93
N TYR A 206 -12.77 -7.62 0.26
CA TYR A 206 -13.73 -8.12 -0.71
C TYR A 206 -13.06 -8.78 -1.93
N VAL A 207 -12.02 -8.16 -2.50
CA VAL A 207 -11.28 -8.74 -3.63
C VAL A 207 -10.62 -10.07 -3.21
N LYS A 208 -10.02 -10.13 -2.03
CA LYS A 208 -9.43 -11.37 -1.49
C LYS A 208 -10.48 -12.46 -1.33
N GLU A 209 -11.69 -12.12 -0.89
CA GLU A 209 -12.80 -13.05 -0.79
C GLU A 209 -13.19 -13.60 -2.17
N VAL A 210 -13.35 -12.72 -3.16
CA VAL A 210 -13.68 -13.11 -4.54
C VAL A 210 -12.60 -14.02 -5.14
N ILE A 211 -11.32 -13.71 -4.93
CA ILE A 211 -10.21 -14.54 -5.41
C ILE A 211 -10.20 -15.90 -4.70
N ARG A 212 -10.39 -15.92 -3.37
CA ARG A 212 -10.38 -17.15 -2.55
C ARG A 212 -11.49 -18.12 -2.93
N TYR A 213 -12.70 -17.61 -3.20
CA TYR A 213 -13.84 -18.47 -3.53
C TYR A 213 -14.02 -18.68 -5.03
N GLY A 214 -13.63 -17.72 -5.87
CA GLY A 214 -13.65 -17.88 -7.33
C GLY A 214 -12.70 -18.97 -7.81
N GLY A 215 -11.53 -19.11 -7.18
CA GLY A 215 -10.57 -20.19 -7.49
C GLY A 215 -10.95 -21.58 -6.95
N LYS A 216 -12.02 -21.70 -6.14
CA LYS A 216 -12.51 -22.99 -5.60
C LYS A 216 -13.69 -23.59 -6.38
N THR A 217 -14.24 -22.84 -7.33
CA THR A 217 -15.35 -23.28 -8.19
C THR A 217 -14.89 -23.86 -9.53
N GLU A 218 -13.60 -24.21 -9.66
CA GLU A 218 -13.04 -24.96 -10.79
C GLU A 218 -12.91 -26.45 -10.48
#